data_AF-A0A074S7T8-F1
#
_entry.id   AF-A0A074S7T8-F1
#
_cell.length_a   1.000
_cell.length_b   1.000
_cell.length_c   1.000
_cell.angle_alpha   90.00
_cell.angle_beta   90.00
_cell.angle_gamma   90.00
#
_symmetry.space_group_name_H-M   'P 1'
#
loop_
_entity.id
_entity.type
_entity.pdbx_description
1 polymer ?
#
loop_
_entity_poly.entity_id
_entity_poly.type
_entity_poly.pdbx_seq_one_letter_code
_entity_poly.pdbx_strand_id
1 'polypeptide(L)'
;MFLKTSAKKDAQKNAADPALQPWVEKYRPQTIEDVSAQEHAVAVLRKTLTSTNLPHMLFYGPPGTGKTSTILALSRQLFGPEHFRTRVLELNASDERGISIVREKIKNFARQTPRAADANSQYPCPPYKIIILDEADSMTQDAQAALRRIMENYAKITRFCLVCNYVTRIIEPLASRCSKFRFHSLDVSSTRLRLEHIVKTEGVDISPEAVSALISTSEGDLRRSITYLQSAARLSASQNPPTSINTSDIQEIAGVVPDGVINRFSSAIGVELPNEGMDTDTAKDFDGIRAEVNRIMQEGFSVAQLLSQLHDIVILHDTITSKQKAACAAVFAAADKALCDGADEELQLLEIGIGIWKALKP
;
A
#
# COMPACT_ATOMS: atom_id res chain seq x y z
N MET A 1 -34.81 -40.29 32.48
CA MET A 1 -34.65 -38.91 32.97
C MET A 1 -33.27 -38.42 32.54
N PHE A 2 -33.24 -37.38 31.70
CA PHE A 2 -32.11 -36.52 31.32
C PHE A 2 -30.91 -37.08 30.54
N LEU A 3 -31.06 -37.07 29.20
CA LEU A 3 -30.01 -36.60 28.28
C LEU A 3 -29.56 -35.18 28.68
N LYS A 4 -28.27 -34.98 28.97
CA LYS A 4 -27.65 -33.64 28.99
C LYS A 4 -26.65 -33.53 27.84
N THR A 5 -27.09 -32.72 26.88
CA THR A 5 -26.43 -32.10 25.73
C THR A 5 -24.94 -31.78 25.91
N SER A 6 -24.11 -32.44 25.10
CA SER A 6 -22.79 -31.96 24.69
C SER A 6 -22.96 -30.96 23.54
N ALA A 7 -23.06 -29.67 23.84
CA ALA A 7 -22.99 -28.60 22.84
C ALA A 7 -22.73 -27.26 23.54
N LYS A 8 -21.45 -26.89 23.69
CA LYS A 8 -20.96 -25.51 23.91
C LYS A 8 -19.42 -25.50 24.00
N LYS A 9 -18.73 -25.81 22.90
CA LYS A 9 -17.26 -25.59 22.83
C LYS A 9 -16.73 -24.96 21.54
N ASP A 10 -17.57 -24.59 20.57
CA ASP A 10 -17.10 -24.08 19.26
C ASP A 10 -17.63 -22.69 18.87
N ALA A 11 -17.75 -21.75 19.82
CA ALA A 11 -18.23 -20.39 19.52
C ALA A 11 -17.40 -19.23 20.12
N GLN A 12 -16.13 -19.46 20.45
CA GLN A 12 -15.17 -18.39 20.68
C GLN A 12 -14.15 -18.37 19.53
N LYS A 13 -14.56 -17.79 18.40
CA LYS A 13 -13.61 -17.36 17.37
C LYS A 13 -13.06 -16.00 17.78
N ASN A 14 -11.78 -15.97 18.20
CA ASN A 14 -10.82 -14.87 18.13
C ASN A 14 -11.42 -13.45 18.05
N ALA A 15 -11.95 -12.92 19.15
CA ALA A 15 -11.97 -11.48 19.34
C ALA A 15 -10.57 -11.10 19.81
N ALA A 16 -9.72 -10.62 18.90
CA ALA A 16 -8.41 -10.10 19.25
C ALA A 16 -8.58 -9.02 20.34
N ASP A 17 -7.69 -9.04 21.33
CA ASP A 17 -7.66 -8.05 22.41
C ASP A 17 -7.69 -6.64 21.79
N PRO A 18 -8.63 -5.75 22.14
CA PRO A 18 -8.75 -4.42 21.49
C PRO A 18 -7.47 -3.57 21.60
N ALA A 19 -6.59 -3.87 22.56
CA ALA A 19 -5.27 -3.25 22.70
C ALA A 19 -4.25 -3.71 21.63
N LEU A 20 -4.43 -4.91 21.06
CA LEU A 20 -3.52 -5.51 20.07
C LEU A 20 -3.97 -5.29 18.62
N GLN A 21 -5.11 -4.62 18.40
CA GLN A 21 -5.60 -4.35 17.06
C GLN A 21 -4.59 -3.47 16.28
N PRO A 22 -4.22 -3.86 15.04
CA PRO A 22 -3.39 -3.01 14.18
C PRO A 22 -4.02 -1.64 13.98
N TRP A 23 -3.22 -0.58 14.07
CA TRP A 23 -3.71 0.80 13.93
C TRP A 23 -4.31 1.05 12.55
N VAL A 24 -3.81 0.37 11.53
CA VAL A 24 -4.39 0.37 10.18
C VAL A 24 -5.89 0.04 10.18
N GLU A 25 -6.31 -0.95 10.98
CA GLU A 25 -7.72 -1.34 11.10
C GLU A 25 -8.49 -0.45 12.08
N LYS A 26 -7.86 -0.09 13.20
CA LYS A 26 -8.46 0.78 14.23
C LYS A 26 -8.84 2.14 13.66
N TYR A 27 -7.96 2.73 12.84
CA TYR A 27 -8.14 4.03 12.19
C TYR A 27 -8.65 3.92 10.75
N ARG A 28 -9.16 2.75 10.34
CA ARG A 28 -9.80 2.61 9.03
C ARG A 28 -11.03 3.53 8.97
N PRO A 29 -11.17 4.39 7.94
CA PRO A 29 -12.33 5.25 7.74
C PRO A 29 -13.65 4.48 7.90
N GLN A 30 -14.56 5.01 8.72
CA GLN A 30 -15.88 4.42 8.95
C GLN A 30 -16.95 5.06 8.05
N THR A 31 -16.76 6.34 7.75
CA THR A 31 -17.60 7.14 6.85
C THR A 31 -16.81 7.56 5.62
N ILE A 32 -17.51 7.90 4.53
CA ILE A 32 -16.86 8.41 3.31
C ILE A 32 -16.20 9.78 3.61
N GLU A 33 -16.76 10.53 4.55
CA GLU A 33 -16.22 11.80 5.03
C GLU A 33 -14.85 11.66 5.71
N ASP A 34 -14.55 10.52 6.32
CA ASP A 34 -13.27 10.26 6.98
C ASP A 34 -12.13 9.95 5.99
N VAL A 35 -12.43 9.80 4.69
CA VAL A 35 -11.44 9.48 3.66
C VAL A 35 -10.69 10.75 3.27
N SER A 36 -9.40 10.80 3.63
CA SER A 36 -8.51 11.91 3.30
C SER A 36 -8.10 11.94 1.82
N ALA A 37 -7.95 13.15 1.26
CA ALA A 37 -7.30 13.42 -0.03
C ALA A 37 -7.91 12.75 -1.29
N GLN A 38 -9.19 12.37 -1.25
CA GLN A 38 -9.91 11.80 -2.42
C GLN A 38 -11.20 12.55 -2.74
N GLU A 39 -11.14 13.89 -2.75
CA GLU A 39 -12.32 14.77 -2.86
C GLU A 39 -13.18 14.47 -4.09
N HIS A 40 -12.57 14.24 -5.26
CA HIS A 40 -13.30 13.97 -6.49
C HIS A 40 -14.10 12.66 -6.42
N ALA A 41 -13.48 11.58 -5.93
CA ALA A 41 -14.16 10.29 -5.79
C ALA A 41 -15.25 10.38 -4.72
N VAL A 42 -14.94 10.96 -3.56
CA VAL A 42 -15.86 11.15 -2.43
C VAL A 42 -17.08 11.98 -2.84
N ALA A 43 -16.90 13.07 -3.59
CA ALA A 43 -17.99 13.94 -4.03
C ALA A 43 -19.00 13.20 -4.94
N VAL A 44 -18.51 12.35 -5.83
CA VAL A 44 -19.37 11.55 -6.72
C VAL A 44 -20.06 10.43 -5.93
N LEU A 45 -19.34 9.75 -5.03
CA LEU A 45 -19.91 8.70 -4.20
C LEU A 45 -20.98 9.24 -3.24
N ARG A 46 -20.78 10.44 -2.70
CA ARG A 46 -21.78 11.13 -1.85
C ARG A 46 -23.09 11.40 -2.59
N LYS A 47 -23.03 11.84 -3.86
CA LYS A 47 -24.24 11.99 -4.69
C LYS A 47 -24.91 10.64 -4.97
N THR A 48 -24.10 9.59 -5.03
CA THR A 48 -24.59 8.23 -5.30
C THR A 48 -25.27 7.61 -4.07
N LEU A 49 -24.87 7.98 -2.85
CA LEU A 49 -25.56 7.59 -1.61
C LEU A 49 -27.03 8.03 -1.58
N THR A 50 -27.32 9.23 -2.10
CA THR A 50 -28.68 9.77 -2.16
C THR A 50 -29.50 9.21 -3.32
N SER A 51 -28.84 8.54 -4.27
CA SER A 51 -29.47 7.97 -5.46
C SER A 51 -29.70 6.47 -5.26
N THR A 52 -30.81 5.98 -5.81
CA THR A 52 -31.10 4.54 -5.84
C THR A 52 -30.29 3.78 -6.89
N ASN A 53 -29.55 4.48 -7.76
CA ASN A 53 -28.81 3.88 -8.86
C ASN A 53 -27.28 4.01 -8.69
N LEU A 54 -26.66 3.01 -8.07
CA LEU A 54 -25.21 2.89 -7.92
C LEU A 54 -24.63 2.06 -9.07
N PRO A 55 -23.91 2.62 -10.06
CA PRO A 55 -23.32 1.83 -11.15
C PRO A 55 -22.32 0.78 -10.62
N HIS A 56 -21.90 -0.16 -11.47
CA HIS A 56 -20.69 -0.93 -11.15
C HIS A 56 -19.50 0.02 -11.07
N MET A 57 -18.56 -0.24 -10.18
CA MET A 57 -17.45 0.67 -9.89
C MET A 57 -16.12 -0.04 -10.08
N LEU A 58 -15.13 0.71 -10.56
CA LEU A 58 -13.75 0.28 -10.66
C LEU A 58 -12.87 1.31 -9.94
N PHE A 59 -12.33 0.92 -8.79
CA PHE A 59 -11.43 1.74 -7.99
C PHE A 59 -10.00 1.33 -8.30
N TYR A 60 -9.19 2.28 -8.75
CA TYR A 60 -7.80 2.01 -9.12
C TYR A 60 -6.84 3.10 -8.67
N GLY A 61 -5.60 2.72 -8.41
CA GLY A 61 -4.56 3.64 -7.98
C GLY A 61 -3.51 2.95 -7.11
N PRO A 62 -2.48 3.68 -6.65
CA PRO A 62 -1.42 3.13 -5.80
C PRO A 62 -1.93 2.46 -4.52
N PRO A 63 -1.15 1.55 -3.90
CA PRO A 63 -1.48 0.98 -2.60
C PRO A 63 -1.59 2.07 -1.51
N GLY A 64 -2.27 1.78 -0.42
CA GLY A 64 -2.39 2.72 0.70
C GLY A 64 -3.30 3.94 0.50
N THR A 65 -3.86 4.14 -0.70
CA THR A 65 -4.68 5.33 -1.05
C THR A 65 -6.14 5.29 -0.56
N GLY A 66 -6.53 4.25 0.19
CA GLY A 66 -7.87 4.16 0.79
C GLY A 66 -8.97 3.55 -0.10
N LYS A 67 -8.63 2.87 -1.21
CA LYS A 67 -9.59 2.23 -2.13
C LYS A 67 -10.59 1.31 -1.42
N THR A 68 -10.11 0.26 -0.76
CA THR A 68 -10.93 -0.72 -0.02
C THR A 68 -11.66 -0.06 1.15
N SER A 69 -11.00 0.89 1.84
CA SER A 69 -11.61 1.63 2.94
C SER A 69 -12.81 2.45 2.49
N THR A 70 -12.73 3.10 1.32
CA THR A 70 -13.79 3.95 0.77
C THR A 70 -15.03 3.13 0.42
N ILE A 71 -14.89 1.98 -0.25
CA ILE A 71 -16.05 1.13 -0.60
C ILE A 71 -16.68 0.50 0.65
N LEU A 72 -15.88 0.13 1.65
CA LEU A 72 -16.42 -0.40 2.90
C LEU A 72 -17.16 0.68 3.70
N ALA A 73 -16.63 1.90 3.77
CA ALA A 73 -17.30 3.04 4.38
C ALA A 73 -18.62 3.38 3.67
N LEU A 74 -18.61 3.42 2.33
CA LEU A 74 -19.82 3.58 1.52
C LEU A 74 -20.85 2.48 1.82
N SER A 75 -20.41 1.23 1.88
CA SER A 75 -21.28 0.09 2.11
C SER A 75 -21.87 0.09 3.53
N ARG A 76 -21.11 0.55 4.54
CA ARG A 76 -21.60 0.76 5.92
C ARG A 76 -22.66 1.86 5.96
N GLN A 77 -22.45 2.96 5.25
CA GLN A 77 -23.42 4.06 5.18
C GLN A 77 -24.69 3.70 4.40
N LEU A 78 -24.61 2.81 3.40
CA LEU A 78 -25.79 2.33 2.66
C LEU A 78 -26.62 1.32 3.45
N PHE A 79 -25.97 0.29 4.02
CA PHE A 79 -26.69 -0.85 4.59
C PHE A 79 -26.82 -0.81 6.11
N GLY A 80 -26.03 0.02 6.79
CA GLY A 80 -25.94 0.00 8.25
C GLY A 80 -25.31 -1.29 8.79
N PRO A 81 -25.08 -1.38 10.11
CA PRO A 81 -24.41 -2.53 10.72
C PRO A 81 -25.22 -3.84 10.60
N GLU A 82 -26.55 -3.76 10.65
CA GLU A 82 -27.46 -4.91 10.61
C GLU A 82 -27.43 -5.63 9.24
N HIS A 83 -27.52 -4.88 8.15
CA HIS A 83 -27.62 -5.49 6.81
C HIS A 83 -26.28 -5.63 6.10
N PHE A 84 -25.20 -5.00 6.58
CA PHE A 84 -23.87 -5.06 5.98
C PHE A 84 -23.43 -6.50 5.64
N ARG A 85 -23.45 -7.41 6.62
CA ARG A 85 -23.00 -8.80 6.43
C ARG A 85 -23.86 -9.61 5.46
N THR A 86 -25.12 -9.21 5.27
CA THR A 86 -26.06 -9.91 4.38
C THR A 86 -26.05 -9.33 2.96
N ARG A 87 -25.63 -8.07 2.81
CA ARG A 87 -25.70 -7.30 1.55
C ARG A 87 -24.35 -7.09 0.89
N VAL A 88 -23.26 -7.21 1.65
CA VAL A 88 -21.90 -6.98 1.19
C VAL A 88 -21.15 -8.30 1.23
N LEU A 89 -20.57 -8.67 0.09
CA LEU A 89 -19.61 -9.76 0.00
C LEU A 89 -18.25 -9.17 -0.39
N GLU A 90 -17.31 -9.20 0.53
CA GLU A 90 -15.90 -8.89 0.27
C GLU A 90 -15.16 -10.19 -0.04
N LEU A 91 -14.44 -10.21 -1.16
CA LEU A 91 -13.51 -11.27 -1.54
C LEU A 91 -12.19 -10.65 -1.95
N ASN A 92 -11.10 -11.16 -1.37
CA ASN A 92 -9.78 -10.90 -1.91
C ASN A 92 -9.53 -11.90 -3.05
N ALA A 93 -9.30 -11.41 -4.26
CA ALA A 93 -9.17 -12.25 -5.44
C ALA A 93 -7.86 -13.05 -5.48
N SER A 94 -6.85 -12.65 -4.70
CA SER A 94 -5.55 -13.33 -4.62
C SER A 94 -5.54 -14.54 -3.67
N ASP A 95 -6.32 -14.51 -2.58
CA ASP A 95 -6.26 -15.54 -1.51
C ASP A 95 -7.08 -16.81 -1.80
N GLU A 96 -8.19 -16.70 -2.52
CA GLU A 96 -9.03 -17.85 -2.85
C GLU A 96 -8.49 -18.59 -4.09
N ARG A 97 -7.51 -19.48 -3.85
CA ARG A 97 -6.71 -20.31 -4.79
C ARG A 97 -7.48 -21.23 -5.77
N GLY A 98 -8.75 -20.95 -6.06
CA GLY A 98 -9.51 -21.63 -7.10
C GLY A 98 -10.47 -20.67 -7.80
N ILE A 99 -10.17 -20.31 -9.04
CA ILE A 99 -11.03 -19.51 -9.95
C ILE A 99 -12.48 -20.02 -9.93
N SER A 100 -12.67 -21.34 -9.84
CA SER A 100 -13.98 -22.00 -9.79
C SER A 100 -14.73 -21.75 -8.47
N ILE A 101 -14.04 -21.68 -7.34
CA ILE A 101 -14.64 -21.47 -6.01
C ILE A 101 -15.13 -20.03 -5.90
N VAL A 102 -14.28 -19.07 -6.29
CA VAL A 102 -14.63 -17.63 -6.32
C VAL A 102 -15.84 -17.41 -7.22
N ARG A 103 -15.84 -18.01 -8.42
CA ARG A 103 -16.96 -17.91 -9.36
C ARG A 103 -18.28 -18.43 -8.79
N GLU A 104 -18.28 -19.61 -8.18
CA GLU A 104 -19.52 -20.17 -7.62
C GLU A 104 -19.97 -19.41 -6.37
N LYS A 105 -19.06 -18.94 -5.52
CA LYS A 105 -19.39 -18.09 -4.37
C LYS A 105 -20.03 -16.77 -4.80
N ILE A 106 -19.44 -16.08 -5.77
CA ILE A 106 -19.97 -14.84 -6.36
C ILE A 106 -21.33 -15.09 -6.99
N LYS A 107 -21.47 -16.17 -7.77
CA LYS A 107 -22.73 -16.52 -8.45
C LYS A 107 -23.84 -16.86 -7.45
N ASN A 108 -23.53 -17.63 -6.41
CA ASN A 108 -24.49 -17.97 -5.35
C ASN A 108 -24.93 -16.73 -4.59
N PHE A 109 -23.99 -15.86 -4.22
CA PHE A 109 -24.32 -14.60 -3.56
C PHE A 109 -25.10 -13.68 -4.50
N ALA A 110 -24.71 -13.54 -5.77
CA ALA A 110 -25.39 -12.71 -6.76
C ALA A 110 -26.84 -13.16 -7.01
N ARG A 111 -27.11 -14.47 -6.99
CA ARG A 111 -28.45 -15.05 -7.16
C ARG A 111 -29.42 -14.79 -6.00
N GLN A 112 -28.92 -14.68 -4.76
CA GLN A 112 -29.78 -14.52 -3.59
C GLN A 112 -30.54 -13.19 -3.60
N THR A 113 -31.87 -13.20 -3.66
CA THR A 113 -32.63 -11.94 -3.67
C THR A 113 -32.49 -11.21 -2.32
N PRO A 114 -32.15 -9.90 -2.31
CA PRO A 114 -32.13 -9.13 -1.08
C PRO A 114 -33.53 -9.09 -0.44
N ARG A 115 -33.65 -9.41 0.85
CA ARG A 115 -34.91 -9.23 1.63
C ARG A 115 -35.36 -7.77 1.59
N ALA A 116 -36.65 -7.46 1.59
CA ALA A 116 -37.10 -6.07 1.70
C ALA A 116 -36.54 -5.42 2.99
N ALA A 117 -36.11 -4.17 2.91
CA ALA A 117 -35.63 -3.44 4.08
C ALA A 117 -36.83 -3.00 4.94
N ASP A 118 -36.66 -2.99 6.25
CA ASP A 118 -37.66 -2.44 7.17
C ASP A 118 -37.75 -0.93 6.97
N ALA A 119 -38.98 -0.41 6.79
CA ALA A 119 -39.25 0.99 6.50
C ALA A 119 -38.83 1.98 7.62
N ASN A 120 -38.36 1.46 8.77
CA ASN A 120 -37.97 2.22 9.95
C ASN A 120 -36.45 2.30 10.19
N SER A 121 -35.62 1.89 9.23
CA SER A 121 -34.16 1.94 9.38
C SER A 121 -33.58 3.32 9.12
N GLN A 122 -32.61 3.76 9.93
CA GLN A 122 -31.87 5.03 9.81
C GLN A 122 -31.03 5.11 8.50
N TYR A 123 -30.80 3.98 7.84
CA TYR A 123 -29.93 3.87 6.67
C TYR A 123 -30.71 3.68 5.36
N PRO A 124 -30.29 4.33 4.26
CA PRO A 124 -30.93 4.19 2.96
C PRO A 124 -30.60 2.82 2.39
N CYS A 125 -31.40 1.79 2.71
CA CYS A 125 -31.14 0.41 2.30
C CYS A 125 -31.68 0.14 0.88
N PRO A 126 -30.86 0.23 -0.18
CA PRO A 126 -31.36 0.15 -1.54
C PRO A 126 -31.65 -1.32 -1.92
N PRO A 127 -32.45 -1.56 -2.96
CA PRO A 127 -32.85 -2.92 -3.38
C PRO A 127 -31.75 -3.64 -4.18
N TYR A 128 -30.49 -3.47 -3.82
CA TYR A 128 -29.35 -4.17 -4.43
C TYR A 128 -28.33 -4.60 -3.37
N LYS A 129 -27.46 -5.53 -3.76
CA LYS A 129 -26.30 -5.97 -2.96
C LYS A 129 -25.01 -5.44 -3.57
N ILE A 130 -23.94 -5.45 -2.79
CA ILE A 130 -22.60 -5.07 -3.26
C ILE A 130 -21.66 -6.28 -3.15
N ILE A 131 -20.93 -6.56 -4.23
CA ILE A 131 -19.79 -7.48 -4.22
C ILE A 131 -18.53 -6.65 -4.41
N ILE A 132 -17.61 -6.74 -3.46
CA ILE A 132 -16.30 -6.09 -3.47
C ILE A 132 -15.28 -7.16 -3.81
N LEU A 133 -14.60 -6.98 -4.93
CA LEU A 133 -13.48 -7.83 -5.34
C LEU A 133 -12.21 -7.01 -5.17
N ASP A 134 -11.45 -7.30 -4.12
CA ASP A 134 -10.14 -6.69 -3.89
C ASP A 134 -9.06 -7.42 -4.69
N GLU A 135 -8.01 -6.70 -5.06
CA GLU A 135 -6.90 -7.19 -5.90
C GLU A 135 -7.37 -7.87 -7.20
N ALA A 136 -8.37 -7.28 -7.86
CA ALA A 136 -8.95 -7.82 -9.08
C ALA A 136 -7.95 -7.91 -10.26
N ASP A 137 -6.82 -7.20 -10.19
CA ASP A 137 -5.70 -7.26 -11.12
C ASP A 137 -4.89 -8.57 -11.03
N SER A 138 -4.96 -9.27 -9.90
CA SER A 138 -4.36 -10.60 -9.73
C SER A 138 -5.21 -11.72 -10.35
N MET A 139 -6.41 -11.41 -10.85
CA MET A 139 -7.28 -12.40 -11.50
C MET A 139 -6.82 -12.74 -12.92
N THR A 140 -6.86 -14.03 -13.26
CA THR A 140 -6.63 -14.48 -14.64
C THR A 140 -7.69 -13.92 -15.60
N GLN A 141 -7.31 -13.73 -16.87
CA GLN A 141 -8.22 -13.18 -17.89
C GLN A 141 -9.48 -14.04 -18.08
N ASP A 142 -9.36 -15.36 -17.96
CA ASP A 142 -10.50 -16.29 -18.03
C ASP A 142 -11.48 -16.09 -16.87
N ALA A 143 -10.97 -15.85 -15.66
CA ALA A 143 -11.79 -15.57 -14.49
C ALA A 143 -12.54 -14.24 -14.66
N GLN A 144 -11.86 -13.22 -15.17
CA GLN A 144 -12.46 -11.93 -15.50
C GLN A 144 -13.55 -12.05 -16.58
N ALA A 145 -13.32 -12.85 -17.63
CA ALA A 145 -14.31 -13.11 -18.67
C ALA A 145 -15.56 -13.83 -18.12
N ALA A 146 -15.39 -14.75 -17.17
CA ALA A 146 -16.49 -15.40 -16.47
C ALA A 146 -17.28 -14.42 -15.58
N LEU A 147 -16.58 -13.54 -14.85
CA LEU A 147 -17.20 -12.49 -14.03
C LEU A 147 -18.06 -11.54 -14.86
N ARG A 148 -17.60 -11.16 -16.06
CA ARG A 148 -18.37 -10.30 -16.96
C ARG A 148 -19.79 -10.82 -17.19
N ARG A 149 -19.94 -12.12 -17.47
CA ARG A 149 -21.26 -12.74 -17.70
C ARG A 149 -22.14 -12.67 -16.45
N ILE A 150 -21.54 -12.85 -15.27
CA ILE A 150 -22.26 -12.78 -13.98
C ILE A 150 -22.71 -11.34 -13.71
N MET A 151 -21.84 -10.35 -13.96
CA MET A 151 -22.16 -8.93 -13.83
C MET A 151 -23.34 -8.55 -14.72
N GLU A 152 -23.32 -8.95 -15.99
CA GLU A 152 -24.40 -8.66 -16.94
C GLU A 152 -25.74 -9.31 -16.52
N ASN A 153 -25.72 -10.60 -16.14
CA ASN A 153 -26.94 -11.33 -15.78
C ASN A 153 -27.61 -10.83 -14.49
N TYR A 154 -26.82 -10.31 -13.54
CA TYR A 154 -27.31 -9.91 -12.21
C TYR A 154 -27.22 -8.41 -11.92
N ALA A 155 -26.97 -7.57 -12.93
CA ALA A 155 -26.81 -6.11 -12.79
C ALA A 155 -27.99 -5.40 -12.09
N LYS A 156 -29.21 -5.96 -12.19
CA LYS A 156 -30.42 -5.41 -11.55
C LYS A 156 -30.39 -5.52 -10.02
N ILE A 157 -29.82 -6.59 -9.48
CA ILE A 157 -29.89 -6.95 -8.05
C ILE A 157 -28.53 -6.87 -7.34
N THR A 158 -27.43 -6.87 -8.08
CA THR A 158 -26.08 -6.91 -7.54
C THR A 158 -25.22 -5.88 -8.24
N ARG A 159 -24.52 -5.04 -7.48
CA ARG A 159 -23.53 -4.09 -7.97
C ARG A 159 -22.14 -4.58 -7.61
N PHE A 160 -21.22 -4.52 -8.56
CA PHE A 160 -19.82 -4.92 -8.36
C PHE A 160 -18.96 -3.69 -8.13
N CYS A 161 -18.02 -3.80 -7.20
CA CYS A 161 -16.92 -2.88 -7.01
C CYS A 161 -15.62 -3.66 -7.17
N LEU A 162 -14.87 -3.37 -8.23
CA LEU A 162 -13.56 -3.95 -8.48
C LEU A 162 -12.51 -2.99 -7.92
N VAL A 163 -11.61 -3.48 -7.07
CA VAL A 163 -10.46 -2.72 -6.57
C VAL A 163 -9.20 -3.32 -7.17
N CYS A 164 -8.38 -2.49 -7.79
CA CYS A 164 -7.09 -2.90 -8.36
C CYS A 164 -6.03 -1.81 -8.20
N ASN A 165 -4.76 -2.13 -8.46
CA ASN A 165 -3.72 -1.11 -8.55
C ASN A 165 -3.60 -0.59 -9.99
N TYR A 166 -3.67 -1.50 -10.96
CA TYR A 166 -3.51 -1.19 -12.38
C TYR A 166 -4.76 -1.51 -13.20
N VAL A 167 -5.33 -0.50 -13.86
CA VAL A 167 -6.48 -0.69 -14.76
C VAL A 167 -6.12 -1.55 -15.98
N THR A 168 -4.87 -1.49 -16.44
CA THR A 168 -4.38 -2.24 -17.60
C THR A 168 -4.44 -3.76 -17.42
N ARG A 169 -4.49 -4.24 -16.17
CA ARG A 169 -4.65 -5.67 -15.85
C ARG A 169 -6.10 -6.13 -15.90
N ILE A 170 -7.05 -5.21 -16.00
CA ILE A 170 -8.48 -5.51 -16.12
C ILE A 170 -8.88 -5.54 -17.59
N ILE A 171 -9.60 -6.59 -18.01
CA ILE A 171 -10.07 -6.70 -19.40
C ILE A 171 -11.03 -5.54 -19.73
N GLU A 172 -10.88 -4.95 -20.91
CA GLU A 172 -11.71 -3.82 -21.37
C GLU A 172 -13.23 -4.10 -21.31
N PRO A 173 -13.73 -5.32 -21.61
CA PRO A 173 -15.14 -5.65 -21.44
C PRO A 173 -15.69 -5.48 -20.01
N LEU A 174 -14.86 -5.65 -18.97
CA LEU A 174 -15.22 -5.36 -17.58
C LEU A 174 -15.11 -3.87 -17.28
N ALA A 175 -13.98 -3.25 -17.66
CA ALA A 175 -13.70 -1.85 -17.39
C ALA A 175 -14.76 -0.92 -18.00
N SER A 176 -15.25 -1.22 -19.21
CA SER A 176 -16.30 -0.47 -19.91
C SER A 176 -17.68 -0.52 -19.23
N ARG A 177 -17.94 -1.52 -18.38
CA ARG A 177 -19.21 -1.66 -17.62
C ARG A 177 -19.16 -0.99 -16.25
N CYS A 178 -17.99 -0.50 -15.84
CA CYS A 178 -17.77 0.09 -14.54
C CYS A 178 -17.51 1.60 -14.67
N SER A 179 -18.07 2.37 -13.74
CA SER A 179 -17.65 3.75 -13.51
C SER A 179 -16.26 3.74 -12.86
N LYS A 180 -15.31 4.43 -13.49
CA LYS A 180 -13.90 4.40 -13.12
C LYS A 180 -13.60 5.52 -12.12
N PHE A 181 -13.00 5.17 -10.99
CA PHE A 181 -12.58 6.10 -9.95
C PHE A 181 -11.07 5.96 -9.74
N ARG A 182 -10.33 7.01 -10.11
CA ARG A 182 -8.89 7.09 -9.88
C ARG A 182 -8.62 7.60 -8.47
N PHE A 183 -7.89 6.82 -7.70
CA PHE A 183 -7.34 7.21 -6.41
C PHE A 183 -5.91 7.69 -6.64
N HIS A 184 -5.63 8.92 -6.23
CA HIS A 184 -4.30 9.51 -6.33
C HIS A 184 -3.48 9.17 -5.09
N SER A 185 -2.15 9.18 -5.20
CA SER A 185 -1.28 9.16 -4.02
C SER A 185 -1.65 10.31 -3.08
N LEU A 186 -1.53 10.08 -1.78
CA LEU A 186 -1.94 11.06 -0.79
C LEU A 186 -0.93 12.20 -0.72
N ASP A 187 -1.43 13.44 -0.65
CA ASP A 187 -0.59 14.60 -0.42
C ASP A 187 0.11 14.53 0.94
N VAL A 188 1.31 15.10 1.02
CA VAL A 188 2.13 15.18 2.25
C VAL A 188 1.34 15.84 3.38
N SER A 189 0.59 16.90 3.07
CA SER A 189 -0.24 17.64 4.04
C SER A 189 -1.38 16.78 4.62
N SER A 190 -2.12 16.09 3.75
CA SER A 190 -3.23 15.21 4.16
C SER A 190 -2.73 14.03 5.00
N THR A 191 -1.61 13.43 4.60
CA THR A 191 -0.96 12.34 5.33
C THR A 191 -0.49 12.82 6.70
N ARG A 192 0.16 13.99 6.78
CA ARG A 192 0.61 14.60 8.04
C ARG A 192 -0.56 14.83 9.00
N LEU A 193 -1.65 15.44 8.54
CA LEU A 193 -2.83 15.70 9.37
C LEU A 193 -3.40 14.41 9.98
N ARG A 194 -3.45 13.33 9.17
CA ARG A 194 -3.95 12.03 9.65
C ARG A 194 -3.02 11.40 10.67
N LEU A 195 -1.71 11.46 10.45
CA LEU A 195 -0.70 10.94 11.37
C LEU A 195 -0.72 11.71 12.70
N GLU A 196 -0.77 13.05 12.66
CA GLU A 196 -0.88 13.89 13.86
C GLU A 196 -2.13 13.56 14.69
N HIS A 197 -3.26 13.27 14.03
CA HIS A 197 -4.47 12.83 14.72
C HIS A 197 -4.26 11.49 15.46
N ILE A 198 -3.58 10.53 14.82
CA ILE A 198 -3.27 9.22 15.43
C ILE A 198 -2.31 9.39 16.61
N VAL A 199 -1.24 10.18 16.42
CA VAL A 199 -0.25 10.49 17.46
C VAL A 199 -0.91 11.11 18.70
N LYS A 200 -1.81 12.08 18.51
CA LYS A 200 -2.57 12.72 19.60
C LYS A 200 -3.53 11.74 20.31
N THR A 201 -4.15 10.84 19.55
CA THR A 201 -5.12 9.88 20.10
C THR A 201 -4.43 8.77 20.90
N GLU A 202 -3.26 8.33 20.47
CA GLU A 202 -2.47 7.28 21.14
C GLU A 202 -1.48 7.82 22.19
N GLY A 203 -1.27 9.15 22.24
CA GLY A 203 -0.35 9.78 23.19
C GLY A 203 1.12 9.45 22.92
N VAL A 204 1.52 9.35 21.66
CA VAL A 204 2.91 9.04 21.25
C VAL A 204 3.74 10.31 21.20
N ASP A 205 4.96 10.27 21.76
CA ASP A 205 5.92 11.37 21.64
C ASP A 205 6.82 11.17 20.41
N ILE A 206 6.70 12.06 19.42
CA ILE A 206 7.39 11.99 18.14
C ILE A 206 7.88 13.37 17.73
N SER A 207 9.14 13.44 17.25
CA SER A 207 9.69 14.70 16.74
C SER A 207 9.09 15.08 15.37
N PRO A 208 8.97 16.37 15.05
CA PRO A 208 8.43 16.81 13.76
C PRO A 208 9.31 16.37 12.57
N GLU A 209 10.61 16.21 12.79
CA GLU A 209 11.56 15.65 11.82
C GLU A 209 11.24 14.18 11.55
N ALA A 210 10.94 13.40 12.60
CA ALA A 210 10.55 12.00 12.49
C ALA A 210 9.23 11.84 11.72
N VAL A 211 8.23 12.71 11.94
CA VAL A 211 7.00 12.70 11.12
C VAL A 211 7.30 12.96 9.65
N SER A 212 8.22 13.88 9.35
CA SER A 212 8.60 14.18 7.97
C SER A 212 9.34 13.01 7.32
N ALA A 213 10.26 12.36 8.05
CA ALA A 213 10.95 11.15 7.62
C ALA A 213 9.96 10.00 7.37
N LEU A 214 8.96 9.82 8.24
CA LEU A 214 7.92 8.81 8.05
C LEU A 214 7.17 9.00 6.73
N ILE A 215 6.83 10.24 6.40
CA ILE A 215 6.09 10.56 5.16
C ILE A 215 6.97 10.32 3.93
N SER A 216 8.24 10.75 3.95
CA SER A 216 9.16 10.52 2.83
C SER A 216 9.38 9.03 2.58
N THR A 217 9.59 8.25 3.65
CA THR A 217 9.83 6.81 3.56
C THR A 217 8.60 5.99 3.16
N SER A 218 7.41 6.57 3.29
CA SER A 218 6.17 5.87 2.95
C SER A 218 5.73 6.08 1.50
N GLU A 219 6.36 6.97 0.74
CA GLU A 219 6.10 7.21 -0.69
C GLU A 219 4.60 7.42 -1.04
N GLY A 220 3.84 8.03 -0.13
CA GLY A 220 2.40 8.28 -0.29
C GLY A 220 1.48 7.10 0.07
N ASP A 221 2.01 6.00 0.60
CA ASP A 221 1.24 4.89 1.19
C ASP A 221 0.98 5.14 2.69
N LEU A 222 -0.24 5.57 3.01
CA LEU A 222 -0.65 5.81 4.39
C LEU A 222 -0.72 4.54 5.26
N ARG A 223 -1.01 3.37 4.66
CA ARG A 223 -1.02 2.10 5.39
C ARG A 223 0.40 1.78 5.89
N ARG A 224 1.40 1.98 5.03
CA ARG A 224 2.82 1.84 5.38
C ARG A 224 3.21 2.82 6.48
N SER A 225 2.85 4.10 6.36
CA SER A 225 3.12 5.11 7.41
C SER A 225 2.54 4.73 8.77
N ILE A 226 1.27 4.33 8.82
CA ILE A 226 0.60 3.96 10.07
C ILE A 226 1.24 2.71 10.69
N THR A 227 1.65 1.75 9.86
CA THR A 227 2.30 0.51 10.32
C THR A 227 3.67 0.82 10.94
N TYR A 228 4.47 1.65 10.27
CA TYR A 228 5.76 2.08 10.79
C TYR A 228 5.63 2.89 12.08
N LEU A 229 4.66 3.81 12.14
CA LEU A 229 4.39 4.57 13.36
C LEU A 229 3.98 3.65 14.52
N GLN A 230 3.13 2.65 14.25
CA GLN A 230 2.73 1.68 15.27
C GLN A 230 3.92 0.84 15.78
N SER A 231 4.79 0.40 14.88
CA SER A 231 6.01 -0.33 15.25
C SER A 231 6.96 0.55 16.06
N ALA A 232 7.15 1.81 15.66
CA ALA A 232 8.00 2.76 16.37
C ALA A 232 7.47 3.06 17.78
N ALA A 233 6.16 3.27 17.92
CA ALA A 233 5.53 3.50 19.21
C ALA A 233 5.62 2.29 20.15
N ARG A 234 5.57 1.06 19.60
CA ARG A 234 5.76 -0.16 20.40
C ARG A 234 7.20 -0.32 20.87
N LEU A 235 8.17 0.06 20.03
CA LEU A 235 9.58 0.05 20.39
C LEU A 235 9.91 1.09 21.47
N SER A 236 9.43 2.33 21.33
CA SER A 236 9.63 3.36 22.34
C SER A 236 8.98 3.01 23.68
N ALA A 237 7.78 2.42 23.66
CA ALA A 237 7.09 1.95 24.86
C ALA A 237 7.79 0.77 25.57
N SER A 238 8.66 0.04 24.87
CA SER A 238 9.43 -1.05 25.47
C SER A 238 10.65 -0.56 26.27
N GLN A 239 11.11 0.66 26.03
CA GLN A 239 12.22 1.27 26.74
C GLN A 239 11.72 1.98 28.01
N ASN A 240 12.46 1.84 29.11
CA ASN A 240 12.18 2.50 30.39
C ASN A 240 13.36 3.42 30.75
N PRO A 241 13.24 4.76 30.70
CA PRO A 241 12.04 5.56 30.38
C PRO A 241 11.70 5.56 28.87
N PRO A 242 10.44 5.90 28.50
CA PRO A 242 10.04 6.02 27.10
C PRO A 242 10.85 7.12 26.42
N THR A 243 11.58 6.75 25.38
CA THR A 243 12.37 7.64 24.54
C THR A 243 11.48 8.25 23.45
N SER A 244 11.75 9.52 23.09
CA SER A 244 11.09 10.17 21.96
C SER A 244 11.51 9.50 20.65
N ILE A 245 10.55 9.27 19.75
CA ILE A 245 10.83 8.64 18.45
C ILE A 245 11.65 9.59 17.58
N ASN A 246 12.84 9.15 17.15
CA ASN A 246 13.74 9.88 16.29
C ASN A 246 13.64 9.43 14.82
N THR A 247 14.32 10.18 13.93
CA THR A 247 14.39 9.84 12.50
C THR A 247 15.10 8.51 12.25
N SER A 248 16.14 8.19 13.03
CA SER A 248 16.89 6.93 12.96
C SER A 248 16.00 5.72 13.20
N ASP A 249 15.14 5.78 14.23
CA ASP A 249 14.27 4.66 14.60
C ASP A 249 13.30 4.33 13.45
N ILE A 250 12.81 5.36 12.75
CA ILE A 250 11.92 5.20 11.60
C ILE A 250 12.67 4.61 10.41
N GLN A 251 13.89 5.09 10.13
CA GLN A 251 14.72 4.56 9.05
C GLN A 251 15.04 3.08 9.27
N GLU A 252 15.40 2.69 10.50
CA GLU A 252 15.64 1.29 10.88
C GLU A 252 14.40 0.42 10.69
N ILE A 253 13.24 0.86 11.18
CA ILE A 253 11.97 0.11 11.05
C ILE A 253 11.56 -0.04 9.59
N ALA A 254 11.79 1.00 8.80
CA ALA A 254 11.44 0.99 7.39
C ALA A 254 12.42 0.19 6.53
N GLY A 255 13.58 -0.20 7.08
CA GLY A 255 14.65 -0.86 6.34
C GLY A 255 15.31 0.05 5.29
N VAL A 256 15.23 1.36 5.50
CA VAL A 256 15.86 2.36 4.63
C VAL A 256 17.35 2.41 4.95
N VAL A 257 18.19 2.47 3.92
CA VAL A 257 19.62 2.56 4.13
C VAL A 257 19.94 3.97 4.68
N PRO A 258 20.70 4.09 5.78
CA PRO A 258 21.07 5.38 6.33
C PRO A 258 21.88 6.23 5.34
N ASP A 259 21.64 7.54 5.35
CA ASP A 259 22.30 8.49 4.43
C ASP A 259 23.83 8.40 4.52
N GLY A 260 24.38 8.14 5.71
CA GLY A 260 25.82 7.96 5.90
C GLY A 260 26.41 6.78 5.12
N VAL A 261 25.68 5.68 4.95
CA VAL A 261 26.13 4.53 4.15
C VAL A 261 26.07 4.87 2.66
N ILE A 262 24.99 5.52 2.23
CA ILE A 262 24.78 5.90 0.83
C ILE A 262 25.80 6.96 0.40
N ASN A 263 26.09 7.93 1.26
CA ASN A 263 27.08 8.97 0.97
C ASN A 263 28.47 8.36 0.83
N ARG A 264 28.85 7.41 1.70
CA ARG A 264 30.12 6.67 1.56
C ARG A 264 30.19 5.90 0.23
N PHE A 265 29.13 5.20 -0.14
CA PHE A 265 29.07 4.47 -1.40
C PHE A 265 29.11 5.41 -2.62
N SER A 266 28.40 6.53 -2.55
CA SER A 266 28.39 7.58 -3.59
C SER A 266 29.78 8.20 -3.77
N SER A 267 30.48 8.49 -2.68
CA SER A 267 31.86 8.97 -2.67
C SER A 267 32.83 7.94 -3.27
N ALA A 268 32.67 6.66 -2.95
CA ALA A 268 33.48 5.58 -3.53
C ALA A 268 33.28 5.43 -5.06
N ILE A 269 32.07 5.71 -5.55
CA ILE A 269 31.73 5.70 -6.99
C ILE A 269 32.21 6.98 -7.70
N GLY A 270 32.51 8.05 -6.95
CA GLY A 270 32.97 9.33 -7.48
C GLY A 270 31.88 10.38 -7.68
N VAL A 271 30.72 10.24 -7.02
CA VAL A 271 29.69 11.27 -6.94
C VAL A 271 30.02 12.17 -5.75
N GLU A 272 30.53 13.36 -6.01
CA GLU A 272 30.88 14.34 -4.96
C GLU A 272 29.61 15.06 -4.47
N LEU A 273 29.21 14.82 -3.23
CA LEU A 273 28.08 15.49 -2.59
C LEU A 273 28.47 16.90 -2.08
N PRO A 274 27.56 17.89 -2.14
CA PRO A 274 27.90 19.30 -1.92
C PRO A 274 28.32 19.69 -0.49
N ASN A 275 28.23 18.81 0.51
CA ASN A 275 28.36 19.18 1.94
C ASN A 275 29.46 18.47 2.75
N GLU A 276 30.34 17.67 2.13
CA GLU A 276 31.51 17.13 2.85
C GLU A 276 32.79 17.78 2.30
N GLY A 277 33.33 18.72 3.08
CA GLY A 277 34.64 19.28 2.84
C GLY A 277 35.73 18.26 3.18
N MET A 278 36.67 18.10 2.24
CA MET A 278 38.03 17.56 2.38
C MET A 278 38.22 16.18 3.07
N ASP A 279 38.99 15.35 2.38
CA ASP A 279 39.84 14.28 2.92
C ASP A 279 39.14 13.04 3.50
N THR A 280 38.62 12.21 2.59
CA THR A 280 38.81 10.76 2.75
C THR A 280 39.43 10.20 1.48
N ASP A 281 40.65 9.66 1.60
CA ASP A 281 41.35 8.81 0.63
C ASP A 281 40.58 7.49 0.39
N THR A 282 39.29 7.56 0.08
CA THR A 282 38.57 6.42 -0.50
C THR A 282 39.07 6.28 -1.93
N ALA A 283 39.95 5.30 -2.14
CA ALA A 283 40.47 4.95 -3.44
C ALA A 283 39.32 4.88 -4.45
N LYS A 284 39.32 5.79 -5.43
CA LYS A 284 38.36 5.84 -6.56
C LYS A 284 38.66 4.72 -7.57
N ASP A 285 38.95 3.53 -7.06
CA ASP A 285 39.42 2.35 -7.77
C ASP A 285 38.49 1.15 -7.51
N PHE A 286 38.58 0.13 -8.37
CA PHE A 286 37.78 -1.08 -8.28
C PHE A 286 37.84 -1.74 -6.88
N ASP A 287 39.02 -1.75 -6.25
CA ASP A 287 39.20 -2.34 -4.92
C ASP A 287 38.49 -1.53 -3.82
N GLY A 288 38.40 -0.21 -3.97
CA GLY A 288 37.64 0.66 -3.06
C GLY A 288 36.13 0.38 -3.15
N ILE A 289 35.61 0.31 -4.38
CA ILE A 289 34.19 -0.03 -4.61
C ILE A 289 33.89 -1.42 -4.04
N ARG A 290 34.73 -2.42 -4.34
CA ARG A 290 34.55 -3.79 -3.83
C ARG A 290 34.58 -3.85 -2.30
N ALA A 291 35.45 -3.09 -1.65
CA ALA A 291 35.52 -3.05 -0.19
C ALA A 291 34.23 -2.48 0.43
N GLU A 292 33.67 -1.42 -0.13
CA GLU A 292 32.40 -0.85 0.35
C GLU A 292 31.21 -1.77 0.06
N VAL A 293 31.17 -2.44 -1.11
CA VAL A 293 30.15 -3.46 -1.41
C VAL A 293 30.16 -4.56 -0.36
N ASN A 294 31.35 -5.11 -0.04
CA ASN A 294 31.47 -6.14 0.99
C ASN A 294 30.96 -5.68 2.37
N ARG A 295 31.16 -4.40 2.73
CA ARG A 295 30.65 -3.85 3.98
C ARG A 295 29.13 -3.75 3.98
N ILE A 296 28.54 -3.23 2.90
CA ILE A 296 27.08 -3.12 2.77
C ILE A 296 26.42 -4.50 2.88
N MET A 297 27.02 -5.52 2.24
CA MET A 297 26.55 -6.90 2.35
C MET A 297 26.69 -7.46 3.77
N GLN A 298 27.74 -7.10 4.52
CA GLN A 298 27.92 -7.49 5.92
C GLN A 298 26.90 -6.83 6.86
N GLU A 299 26.50 -5.58 6.56
CA GLU A 299 25.46 -4.86 7.30
C GLU A 299 24.06 -5.40 7.00
N GLY A 300 23.88 -6.13 5.88
CA GLY A 300 22.64 -6.83 5.54
C GLY A 300 21.55 -5.92 4.98
N PHE A 301 21.92 -4.77 4.41
CA PHE A 301 20.97 -3.87 3.77
C PHE A 301 20.48 -4.41 2.43
N SER A 302 19.21 -4.17 2.10
CA SER A 302 18.65 -4.57 0.81
C SER A 302 19.25 -3.75 -0.33
N VAL A 303 19.81 -4.44 -1.32
CA VAL A 303 20.39 -3.80 -2.51
C VAL A 303 19.33 -3.08 -3.35
N ALA A 304 18.10 -3.59 -3.39
CA ALA A 304 16.99 -2.91 -4.08
C ALA A 304 16.66 -1.54 -3.47
N GLN A 305 16.68 -1.44 -2.13
CA GLN A 305 16.46 -0.17 -1.44
C GLN A 305 17.62 0.80 -1.67
N LEU A 306 18.85 0.30 -1.58
CA LEU A 306 20.05 1.08 -1.88
C LEU A 306 20.02 1.62 -3.32
N LEU A 307 19.60 0.79 -4.28
CA LEU A 307 19.45 1.16 -5.69
C LEU A 307 18.50 2.35 -5.87
N SER A 308 17.32 2.29 -5.23
CA SER A 308 16.32 3.35 -5.31
C SER A 308 16.83 4.67 -4.74
N GLN A 309 17.49 4.63 -3.57
CA GLN A 309 18.04 5.83 -2.94
C GLN A 309 19.22 6.41 -3.74
N LEU A 310 20.10 5.55 -4.26
CA LEU A 310 21.22 5.97 -5.10
C LEU A 310 20.74 6.56 -6.42
N HIS A 311 19.70 5.98 -7.03
CA HIS A 311 19.07 6.51 -8.23
C HIS A 311 18.62 7.97 -8.01
N ASP A 312 17.91 8.24 -6.92
CA ASP A 312 17.39 9.59 -6.65
C ASP A 312 18.53 10.60 -6.47
N ILE A 313 19.60 10.22 -5.76
CA ILE A 313 20.78 11.08 -5.57
C ILE A 313 21.47 11.37 -6.91
N VAL A 314 21.72 10.35 -7.73
CA VAL A 314 22.47 10.50 -9.00
C VAL A 314 21.67 11.27 -10.04
N ILE A 315 20.35 11.02 -10.15
CA ILE A 315 19.51 11.67 -11.16
C ILE A 315 19.22 13.14 -10.79
N LEU A 316 19.00 13.43 -9.51
CA LEU A 316 18.76 14.80 -9.04
C LEU A 316 20.04 15.64 -8.91
N HIS A 317 21.23 15.04 -9.00
CA HIS A 317 22.49 15.76 -8.85
C HIS A 317 22.72 16.82 -9.95
N ASP A 318 23.00 18.07 -9.56
CA ASP A 318 23.13 19.19 -10.51
C ASP A 318 24.43 19.17 -11.33
N THR A 319 25.51 18.56 -10.80
CA THR A 319 26.82 18.59 -11.47
C THR A 319 27.00 17.54 -12.57
N ILE A 320 26.10 16.55 -12.66
CA ILE A 320 26.21 15.45 -13.63
C ILE A 320 25.57 15.85 -14.96
N THR A 321 26.27 15.65 -16.06
CA THR A 321 25.74 16.00 -17.39
C THR A 321 24.61 15.07 -17.82
N SER A 322 23.69 15.55 -18.66
CA SER A 322 22.55 14.74 -19.15
C SER A 322 22.98 13.44 -19.84
N LYS A 323 24.14 13.43 -20.51
CA LYS A 323 24.69 12.22 -21.15
C LYS A 323 25.13 11.19 -20.11
N GLN A 324 25.79 11.64 -19.04
CA GLN A 324 26.19 10.77 -17.94
C GLN A 324 24.96 10.26 -17.16
N LYS A 325 23.97 11.12 -16.89
CA LYS A 325 22.69 10.71 -16.27
C LYS A 325 21.98 9.64 -17.09
N ALA A 326 21.94 9.77 -18.42
CA ALA A 326 21.34 8.77 -19.30
C ALA A 326 22.08 7.42 -19.26
N ALA A 327 23.41 7.43 -19.20
CA ALA A 327 24.21 6.22 -19.06
C ALA A 327 23.98 5.54 -17.69
N CYS A 328 23.98 6.31 -16.60
CA CYS A 328 23.68 5.80 -15.26
C CYS A 328 22.26 5.21 -15.18
N ALA A 329 21.26 5.88 -15.76
CA ALA A 329 19.87 5.40 -15.79
C ALA A 329 19.74 4.04 -16.50
N ALA A 330 20.50 3.79 -17.55
CA ALA A 330 20.51 2.50 -18.23
C ALA A 330 21.10 1.38 -17.34
N VAL A 331 22.15 1.68 -16.57
CA VAL A 331 22.73 0.74 -15.60
C VAL A 331 21.74 0.43 -14.48
N PHE A 332 21.10 1.46 -13.91
CA PHE A 332 20.07 1.28 -12.88
C PHE A 332 18.91 0.39 -13.38
N ALA A 333 18.41 0.63 -14.59
CA ALA A 333 17.31 -0.15 -15.15
C ALA A 333 17.69 -1.62 -15.41
N ALA A 334 18.92 -1.88 -15.86
CA ALA A 334 19.41 -3.24 -16.07
C ALA A 334 19.55 -3.99 -14.74
N ALA A 335 20.08 -3.31 -13.71
CA ALA A 335 20.26 -3.90 -12.39
C ALA A 335 18.93 -4.12 -11.65
N ASP A 336 18.00 -3.17 -11.70
CA ASP A 336 16.65 -3.32 -11.13
C ASP A 336 15.93 -4.54 -11.70
N LYS A 337 15.99 -4.71 -13.03
CA LYS A 337 15.46 -5.90 -13.68
C LYS A 337 16.14 -7.18 -13.21
N ALA A 338 17.48 -7.20 -13.13
CA ALA A 338 18.22 -8.37 -12.70
C ALA A 338 17.92 -8.75 -11.24
N LEU A 339 17.79 -7.78 -10.35
CA LEU A 339 17.36 -8.00 -8.96
C LEU A 339 15.93 -8.56 -8.90
N CYS A 340 15.01 -8.03 -9.72
CA CYS A 340 13.65 -8.56 -9.84
C CYS A 340 13.61 -10.01 -10.38
N ASP A 341 14.52 -10.37 -11.27
CA ASP A 341 14.67 -11.72 -11.82
C ASP A 341 15.35 -12.69 -10.82
N GLY A 342 15.79 -12.21 -9.65
CA GLY A 342 16.42 -13.01 -8.60
C GLY A 342 17.93 -13.22 -8.79
N ALA A 343 18.62 -12.28 -9.43
CA ALA A 343 20.08 -12.30 -9.52
C ALA A 343 20.77 -12.08 -8.16
N ASP A 344 22.05 -12.40 -8.11
CA ASP A 344 22.89 -12.23 -6.92
C ASP A 344 23.11 -10.76 -6.57
N GLU A 345 22.76 -10.37 -5.34
CA GLU A 345 22.78 -8.99 -4.88
C GLU A 345 24.18 -8.37 -4.84
N GLU A 346 25.20 -9.14 -4.44
CA GLU A 346 26.59 -8.66 -4.34
C GLU A 346 27.15 -8.35 -5.73
N LEU A 347 26.96 -9.27 -6.69
CA LEU A 347 27.42 -9.09 -8.06
C LEU A 347 26.69 -7.93 -8.77
N GLN A 348 25.38 -7.79 -8.55
CA GLN A 348 24.63 -6.67 -9.12
C GLN A 348 25.10 -5.33 -8.53
N LEU A 349 25.30 -5.26 -7.22
CA LEU A 349 25.77 -4.04 -6.57
C LEU A 349 27.16 -3.62 -7.05
N LEU A 350 28.05 -4.59 -7.24
CA LEU A 350 29.38 -4.34 -7.81
C LEU A 350 29.29 -3.82 -9.25
N GLU A 351 28.44 -4.42 -10.09
CA GLU A 351 28.23 -3.98 -11.48
C GLU A 351 27.66 -2.56 -11.54
N ILE A 352 26.74 -2.20 -10.64
CA ILE A 352 26.21 -0.84 -10.50
C ILE A 352 27.33 0.14 -10.15
N GLY A 353 28.12 -0.17 -9.12
CA GLY A 353 29.21 0.71 -8.68
C GLY A 353 30.22 0.96 -9.80
N ILE A 354 30.62 -0.08 -10.52
CA ILE A 354 31.55 0.00 -11.65
C ILE A 354 30.92 0.70 -12.86
N GLY A 355 29.66 0.39 -13.17
CA GLY A 355 28.92 0.96 -14.29
C GLY A 355 28.76 2.47 -14.15
N ILE A 356 28.39 2.94 -12.96
CA ILE A 356 28.28 4.37 -12.65
C ILE A 356 29.67 5.01 -12.65
N TRP A 357 30.68 4.40 -12.03
CA TRP A 357 32.05 4.94 -12.05
C TRP A 357 32.59 5.11 -13.47
N LYS A 358 32.34 4.14 -14.36
CA LYS A 358 32.68 4.25 -15.80
C LYS A 358 31.89 5.36 -16.50
N ALA A 359 30.60 5.51 -16.18
CA ALA A 359 29.74 6.51 -16.77
C ALA A 359 30.09 7.94 -16.33
N LEU A 360 30.63 8.12 -15.12
CA LEU A 360 31.05 9.41 -14.58
C LEU A 360 32.43 9.87 -15.05
N LYS A 361 33.25 8.96 -15.58
CA LYS A 361 34.53 9.35 -16.20
C LYS A 361 34.29 10.19 -17.47
N PRO A 362 35.09 11.24 -17.69
CA PRO A 362 34.96 12.15 -18.83
C PRO A 362 35.21 11.47 -20.18
#